data_AF-A0A6A4K434-F1
#
_entry.id   AF-A0A6A4K434-F1
#
_cell.length_a   1.000
_cell.length_b   1.000
_cell.length_c   1.000
_cell.angle_alpha   90.00
_cell.angle_beta   90.00
_cell.angle_gamma   90.00
#
_symmetry.space_group_name_H-M   'P 1'
#
loop_
_entity.id
_entity.type
_entity.pdbx_description
1 polymer ?
#
loop_
_entity_poly.entity_id
_entity_poly.type
_entity_poly.pdbx_seq_one_letter_code
_entity_poly.pdbx_strand_id
1 'polypeptide(L)'
;IMAGLLDQYVLAGNAQALKMGDSKHLLLAHLFDKPCFLGLPAIKGDDVSDFHANTHIPIVIGSQMRYEVTGDSLYKEIGTSFMDVNSSHSYASMQQGAHQSDPKRLASTLATENEESCTTYNMLMVTRELVVRRVEAFT
;
A
#
# COMPACT_ATOMS: atom_id res chain seq x y z
N ILE A 1 12.57 0.01 -1.08
CA ILE A 1 13.27 0.27 0.21
C ILE A 1 12.30 0.17 1.40
N MET A 2 11.11 0.75 1.33
CA MET A 2 10.08 0.65 2.40
C MET A 2 9.40 -0.73 2.49
N ALA A 3 9.04 -1.34 1.34
CA ALA A 3 8.69 -2.75 1.26
C ALA A 3 9.79 -3.62 1.86
N GLY A 4 11.03 -3.35 1.45
CA GLY A 4 12.21 -4.11 1.87
C GLY A 4 12.47 -4.04 3.36
N LEU A 5 12.15 -2.94 4.05
CA LEU A 5 12.28 -2.85 5.51
C LEU A 5 11.14 -3.58 6.22
N LEU A 6 9.90 -3.49 5.74
CA LEU A 6 8.78 -4.23 6.33
C LEU A 6 8.85 -5.73 6.02
N ASP A 7 9.20 -6.11 4.78
CA ASP A 7 9.50 -7.48 4.35
C ASP A 7 10.76 -8.02 5.03
N GLN A 8 11.83 -7.23 5.23
CA GLN A 8 12.96 -7.67 6.08
C GLN A 8 12.50 -7.90 7.51
N TYR A 9 11.57 -7.10 8.06
CA TYR A 9 11.05 -7.31 9.42
C TYR A 9 10.13 -8.54 9.52
N VAL A 10 9.32 -8.81 8.50
CA VAL A 10 8.45 -10.00 8.42
C VAL A 10 9.27 -11.26 8.16
N LEU A 11 10.24 -11.22 7.25
CA LEU A 11 11.14 -12.34 6.90
C LEU A 11 12.20 -12.61 7.97
N ALA A 12 12.62 -11.63 8.76
CA ALA A 12 13.55 -11.82 9.88
C ALA A 12 12.89 -12.43 11.14
N GLY A 13 11.62 -12.85 11.08
CA GLY A 13 10.92 -13.44 12.22
C GLY A 13 10.42 -12.42 13.27
N ASN A 14 10.54 -11.12 12.99
CA ASN A 14 10.18 -10.03 13.90
C ASN A 14 8.75 -9.51 13.69
N ALA A 15 7.93 -10.16 12.86
CA ALA A 15 6.49 -9.88 12.78
C ALA A 15 5.82 -9.90 14.17
N GLN A 16 6.32 -10.74 15.08
CA GLN A 16 5.92 -10.78 16.50
C GLN A 16 6.28 -9.49 17.24
N ALA A 17 7.44 -8.87 17.00
CA ALA A 17 7.89 -7.65 17.68
C ALA A 17 7.06 -6.42 17.29
N LEU A 18 6.63 -6.33 16.02
CA LEU A 18 5.65 -5.34 15.56
C LEU A 18 4.28 -5.60 16.21
N LYS A 19 3.85 -6.87 16.28
CA LYS A 19 2.61 -7.28 16.95
C LYS A 19 2.62 -7.04 18.47
N MET A 20 3.81 -7.02 19.08
CA MET A 20 4.03 -6.78 20.51
C MET A 20 4.15 -5.30 20.89
N GLY A 21 4.09 -4.37 19.92
CA GLY A 21 3.97 -2.94 20.19
C GLY A 21 5.20 -2.30 20.87
N ASP A 22 6.42 -2.81 20.62
CA ASP A 22 7.62 -2.14 21.15
C ASP A 22 7.74 -0.72 20.57
N SER A 23 7.63 0.26 21.46
CA SER A 23 7.70 1.70 21.18
C SER A 23 8.87 2.12 20.28
N LYS A 24 10.04 1.47 20.39
CA LYS A 24 11.22 1.80 19.58
C LYS A 24 11.01 1.44 18.10
N HIS A 25 10.38 0.29 17.86
CA HIS A 25 10.08 -0.21 16.52
C HIS A 25 8.97 0.62 15.86
N LEU A 26 7.94 1.00 16.64
CA LEU A 26 6.87 1.88 16.15
C LEU A 26 7.39 3.28 15.78
N LEU A 27 8.30 3.83 16.59
CA LEU A 27 8.96 5.10 16.30
C LEU A 27 9.79 5.01 15.01
N LEU A 28 10.61 3.96 14.87
CA LEU A 28 11.40 3.76 13.66
C LEU A 28 10.50 3.66 12.42
N ALA A 29 9.45 2.83 12.48
CA ALA A 29 8.48 2.71 11.40
C ALA A 29 7.84 4.07 11.06
N HIS A 30 7.64 4.96 12.04
CA HIS A 30 7.02 6.28 11.81
C HIS A 30 7.97 7.23 11.09
N LEU A 31 9.26 7.20 11.41
CA LEU A 31 10.29 7.99 10.72
C LEU A 31 10.42 7.62 9.23
N PHE A 32 10.01 6.41 8.89
CA PHE A 32 10.03 5.88 7.54
C PHE A 32 8.71 6.12 6.79
N ASP A 33 7.65 6.62 7.46
CA ASP A 33 6.43 7.01 6.78
C ASP A 33 6.76 8.01 5.65
N LYS A 34 5.96 7.97 4.58
CA LYS A 34 6.12 8.86 3.42
C LYS A 34 4.92 9.79 3.32
N PRO A 35 4.85 10.88 4.12
CA PRO A 35 3.68 11.77 4.16
C PRO A 35 3.31 12.36 2.81
N CYS A 36 4.29 12.66 1.95
CA CYS A 36 4.04 13.18 0.61
C CYS A 36 3.27 12.21 -0.29
N PHE A 37 3.35 10.90 -0.01
CA PHE A 37 2.56 9.90 -0.70
C PHE A 37 1.30 9.53 0.08
N LEU A 38 1.44 9.17 1.37
CA LEU A 38 0.31 8.72 2.21
C LEU A 38 -0.72 9.82 2.49
N GLY A 39 -0.31 11.09 2.45
CA GLY A 39 -1.20 12.23 2.65
C GLY A 39 -2.26 12.37 1.56
N LEU A 40 -1.95 11.98 0.32
CA LEU A 40 -2.91 12.03 -0.80
C LEU A 40 -4.12 11.10 -0.57
N PRO A 41 -3.97 9.77 -0.40
CA PRO A 41 -5.10 8.90 -0.09
C PRO A 41 -5.72 9.20 1.29
N ALA A 42 -4.97 9.77 2.25
CA ALA A 42 -5.55 10.21 3.53
C ALA A 42 -6.63 11.29 3.34
N ILE A 43 -6.48 12.14 2.32
CA ILE A 43 -7.49 13.16 1.96
C ILE A 43 -8.37 12.74 0.78
N LYS A 44 -8.32 11.46 0.38
CA LYS A 44 -9.04 10.89 -0.77
C LYS A 44 -8.68 11.54 -2.11
N GLY A 45 -7.43 11.98 -2.25
CA GLY A 45 -6.86 12.46 -3.50
C GLY A 45 -6.39 11.32 -4.41
N ASP A 46 -6.46 11.56 -5.71
CA ASP A 46 -6.08 10.63 -6.80
C ASP A 46 -5.02 11.28 -7.73
N ASP A 47 -4.10 12.04 -7.13
CA ASP A 47 -3.01 12.71 -7.85
C ASP A 47 -1.71 11.91 -7.68
N VAL A 48 -1.73 10.70 -8.25
CA VAL A 48 -0.62 9.74 -8.18
C VAL A 48 0.01 9.48 -9.54
N SER A 49 -0.35 10.28 -10.56
CA SER A 49 0.27 10.21 -11.90
C SER A 49 1.79 10.29 -11.79
N ASP A 50 2.49 9.59 -12.67
CA ASP A 50 3.95 9.49 -12.75
C ASP A 50 4.64 8.84 -11.54
N PHE A 51 3.90 8.39 -10.52
CA PHE A 51 4.50 7.59 -9.47
C PHE A 51 4.82 6.20 -9.96
N HIS A 52 6.03 5.74 -9.66
CA HIS A 52 6.39 4.34 -9.87
C HIS A 52 5.58 3.47 -8.88
N ALA A 53 4.61 2.70 -9.40
CA ALA A 53 3.59 2.02 -8.61
C ALA A 53 4.22 1.08 -7.57
N ASN A 54 5.12 0.20 -8.00
CA ASN A 54 5.78 -0.78 -7.13
C ASN A 54 6.64 -0.17 -6.01
N THR A 55 7.07 1.10 -6.13
CA THR A 55 7.77 1.80 -5.04
C THR A 55 6.82 2.22 -3.92
N HIS A 56 5.55 2.44 -4.23
CA HIS A 56 4.57 3.09 -3.35
C HIS A 56 3.52 2.14 -2.78
N ILE A 57 3.07 1.14 -3.54
CA ILE A 57 2.08 0.16 -3.05
C ILE A 57 2.53 -0.50 -1.74
N PRO A 58 3.82 -0.89 -1.55
CA PRO A 58 4.24 -1.46 -0.27
C PRO A 58 4.21 -0.49 0.92
N ILE A 59 4.24 0.83 0.67
CA ILE A 59 4.04 1.83 1.72
C ILE A 59 2.59 1.77 2.20
N VAL A 60 1.63 1.53 1.30
CA VAL A 60 0.22 1.31 1.66
C VAL A 60 0.05 0.02 2.46
N ILE A 61 0.74 -1.07 2.11
CA ILE A 61 0.75 -2.29 2.93
C ILE A 61 1.23 -1.99 4.35
N GLY A 62 2.36 -1.27 4.48
CA GLY A 62 2.89 -0.85 5.78
C GLY A 62 1.93 0.02 6.58
N SER A 63 1.17 0.89 5.93
CA SER A 63 0.10 1.66 6.56
C SER A 63 -0.98 0.75 7.16
N GLN A 64 -1.42 -0.29 6.43
CA GLN A 64 -2.42 -1.23 6.94
C GLN A 64 -1.89 -2.00 8.14
N MET A 65 -0.65 -2.49 8.08
CA MET A 65 -0.05 -3.19 9.21
C MET A 65 0.07 -2.29 10.45
N ARG A 66 0.30 -0.99 10.28
CA ARG A 66 0.27 -0.03 11.40
C ARG A 66 -1.12 0.12 12.00
N TYR A 67 -2.18 0.17 11.18
CA TYR A 67 -3.56 0.19 11.68
C TYR A 67 -3.81 -0.99 12.62
N GLU A 68 -3.31 -2.18 12.30
CA GLU A 68 -3.51 -3.38 13.12
C GLU A 68 -2.87 -3.30 14.49
N VAL A 69 -1.66 -2.74 14.55
CA VAL A 69 -0.90 -2.64 15.80
C VAL A 69 -1.41 -1.49 16.66
N THR A 70 -1.82 -0.39 16.04
CA THR A 70 -2.14 0.86 16.76
C THR A 70 -3.63 1.12 16.92
N GLY A 71 -4.48 0.53 16.07
CA GLY A 71 -5.91 0.83 15.98
C GLY A 71 -6.25 2.18 15.31
N ASP A 72 -5.27 2.94 14.84
CA ASP A 72 -5.50 4.28 14.27
C ASP A 72 -6.22 4.21 12.92
N SER A 73 -7.48 4.66 12.92
CA SER A 73 -8.38 4.57 11.76
C SER A 73 -7.90 5.33 10.54
N LEU A 74 -7.03 6.34 10.70
CA LEU A 74 -6.42 7.07 9.58
C LEU A 74 -5.76 6.10 8.60
N TYR A 75 -4.99 5.15 9.11
CA TYR A 75 -4.25 4.23 8.26
C TYR A 75 -5.18 3.25 7.53
N LYS A 76 -6.28 2.83 8.14
CA LYS A 76 -7.33 2.05 7.46
C LYS A 76 -7.98 2.85 6.33
N GLU A 77 -8.27 4.13 6.58
CA GLU A 77 -8.87 5.02 5.58
C GLU A 77 -7.93 5.22 4.39
N ILE A 78 -6.63 5.38 4.62
CA ILE A 78 -5.61 5.46 3.58
C ILE A 78 -5.66 4.22 2.66
N GLY A 79 -5.65 3.01 3.22
CA GLY A 79 -5.71 1.79 2.41
C GLY A 79 -7.00 1.65 1.63
N THR A 80 -8.13 2.00 2.28
CA THR A 80 -9.44 1.97 1.62
C THR A 80 -9.49 2.94 0.45
N SER A 81 -9.07 4.19 0.67
CA SER A 81 -9.01 5.20 -0.40
C SER A 81 -8.03 4.82 -1.50
N PHE A 82 -6.93 4.14 -1.16
CA PHE A 82 -5.97 3.70 -2.16
C PHE A 82 -6.54 2.61 -3.08
N MET A 83 -7.50 1.79 -2.63
CA MET A 83 -8.20 0.86 -3.53
C MET A 83 -9.04 1.60 -4.57
N ASP A 84 -9.68 2.71 -4.18
CA ASP A 84 -10.43 3.56 -5.11
C ASP A 84 -9.49 4.22 -6.13
N VAL A 85 -8.36 4.75 -5.67
CA VAL A 85 -7.27 5.26 -6.54
C VAL A 85 -6.81 4.16 -7.48
N ASN A 86 -6.44 2.98 -6.99
CA ASN A 86 -5.99 1.89 -7.84
C ASN A 86 -7.00 1.54 -8.95
N SER A 87 -8.31 1.59 -8.65
CA SER A 87 -9.37 1.31 -9.62
C SER A 87 -9.42 2.28 -10.81
N SER A 88 -8.96 3.52 -10.65
CA SER A 88 -8.88 4.50 -11.74
C SER A 88 -7.59 4.37 -12.58
N HIS A 89 -6.60 3.63 -12.09
CA HIS A 89 -5.27 3.45 -12.71
C HIS A 89 -4.96 2.01 -13.14
N SER A 90 -5.92 1.09 -13.04
CA SER A 90 -5.75 -0.32 -13.42
C SER A 90 -6.37 -0.63 -14.78
N TYR A 91 -5.66 -1.42 -15.58
CA TYR A 91 -6.22 -2.09 -16.75
C TYR A 91 -7.27 -3.14 -16.34
N ALA A 92 -8.03 -3.66 -17.31
CA ALA A 92 -9.04 -4.69 -17.06
C ALA A 92 -8.46 -5.99 -16.47
N SER A 93 -7.17 -6.24 -16.66
CA SER A 93 -6.38 -7.33 -16.06
C SER A 93 -6.07 -7.11 -14.57
N MET A 94 -6.53 -5.99 -13.98
CA MET A 94 -6.16 -5.48 -12.65
C MET A 94 -4.71 -5.02 -12.53
N GLN A 95 -3.91 -5.12 -13.60
CA GLN A 95 -2.51 -4.70 -13.59
C GLN A 95 -2.40 -3.19 -13.85
N GLN A 96 -1.28 -2.60 -13.40
CA GLN A 96 -0.94 -1.20 -13.68
C GLN A 96 0.34 -1.12 -14.52
N GLY A 97 0.56 0.02 -15.17
CA GLY A 97 1.89 0.34 -15.69
C GLY A 97 2.92 0.46 -14.57
N ALA A 98 4.21 0.38 -14.90
CA ALA A 98 5.29 0.64 -13.94
C ALA A 98 5.15 2.04 -13.31
N HIS A 99 4.71 3.02 -14.11
CA HIS A 99 4.29 4.35 -13.68
C HIS A 99 2.76 4.45 -13.75
N GLN A 100 2.17 5.09 -12.74
CA GLN A 100 0.73 5.38 -12.72
C GLN A 100 0.40 6.43 -13.80
N SER A 101 -0.65 6.17 -14.57
CA SER A 101 -1.11 7.06 -15.63
C SER A 101 -1.91 8.23 -15.04
N ASP A 102 -2.47 9.09 -15.87
CA ASP A 102 -3.59 9.90 -15.43
C ASP A 102 -4.80 9.00 -15.09
N PRO A 103 -5.61 9.37 -14.08
CA PRO A 103 -6.77 8.58 -13.69
C PRO A 103 -7.73 8.43 -14.87
N LYS A 104 -8.16 7.19 -15.13
CA LYS A 104 -9.07 6.79 -16.22
C LYS A 104 -8.54 7.09 -17.63
N ARG A 105 -7.22 7.28 -17.81
CA ARG A 105 -6.57 7.58 -19.10
C ARG A 105 -5.47 6.58 -19.46
N LEU A 106 -5.82 5.30 -19.43
CA LEU A 106 -4.90 4.18 -19.63
C LEU A 106 -4.64 3.83 -21.11
N ALA A 107 -5.51 4.24 -22.03
CA ALA A 107 -5.38 3.84 -23.44
C ALA A 107 -4.10 4.37 -24.10
N SER A 108 -3.64 5.56 -23.69
CA SER A 108 -2.41 6.18 -24.20
C SER A 108 -1.13 5.66 -23.56
N THR A 109 -1.24 4.83 -22.51
CA THR A 109 -0.08 4.29 -21.79
C THR A 109 0.29 2.87 -22.23
N LEU A 110 -0.40 2.31 -23.22
CA LEU A 110 -0.15 0.97 -23.76
C LEU A 110 1.19 0.92 -24.51
N ALA A 111 2.05 0.02 -24.05
CA ALA A 111 3.42 -0.22 -24.46
C ALA A 111 3.79 -1.69 -24.19
N THR A 112 4.97 -2.11 -24.62
CA THR A 112 5.44 -3.50 -24.48
C THR A 112 5.84 -3.87 -23.05
N GLU A 113 5.99 -2.87 -22.18
CA GLU A 113 6.56 -2.97 -20.84
C GLU A 113 5.58 -2.55 -19.72
N ASN A 114 4.28 -2.45 -20.02
CA ASN A 114 3.28 -2.33 -18.97
C ASN A 114 3.14 -3.63 -18.17
N GLU A 115 2.36 -3.55 -17.07
CA GLU A 115 1.94 -4.71 -16.31
C GLU A 115 3.08 -5.45 -15.59
N GLU A 116 3.87 -4.71 -14.80
CA GLU A 116 4.85 -5.29 -13.89
C GLU A 116 4.15 -6.19 -12.86
N SER A 117 4.51 -7.47 -12.82
CA SER A 117 3.88 -8.47 -11.95
C SER A 117 3.98 -8.16 -10.45
N CYS A 118 5.03 -7.47 -10.02
CA CYS A 118 5.23 -7.04 -8.63
C CYS A 118 4.11 -6.08 -8.17
N THR A 119 3.64 -5.21 -9.04
CA THR A 119 2.55 -4.28 -8.75
C THR A 119 1.27 -5.05 -8.43
N THR A 120 0.93 -6.04 -9.25
CA THR A 120 -0.23 -6.92 -9.03
C THR A 120 -0.10 -7.72 -7.73
N TYR A 121 1.07 -8.31 -7.47
CA TYR A 121 1.35 -9.02 -6.22
C TYR A 121 1.13 -8.11 -4.99
N ASN A 122 1.70 -6.91 -5.00
CA ASN A 122 1.58 -5.98 -3.88
C ASN A 122 0.13 -5.46 -3.70
N MET A 123 -0.63 -5.30 -4.79
CA MET A 123 -2.06 -4.96 -4.70
C MET A 123 -2.90 -6.10 -4.09
N LEU A 124 -2.56 -7.36 -4.36
CA LEU A 124 -3.18 -8.49 -3.67
C LEU A 124 -2.87 -8.48 -2.17
N MET A 125 -1.66 -8.07 -1.78
CA MET A 125 -1.31 -7.91 -0.38
C MET A 125 -2.11 -6.78 0.29
N VAL A 126 -2.26 -5.61 -0.35
CA VAL A 126 -3.14 -4.53 0.15
C VAL A 126 -4.57 -5.04 0.35
N THR A 127 -5.10 -5.77 -0.63
CA THR A 127 -6.45 -6.35 -0.58
C THR A 127 -6.59 -7.34 0.57
N ARG A 128 -5.60 -8.20 0.78
CA ARG A 128 -5.57 -9.17 1.89
C ARG A 128 -5.65 -8.47 3.24
N GLU A 129 -4.85 -7.43 3.46
CA GLU A 129 -4.83 -6.69 4.73
C GLU A 129 -6.18 -5.98 4.99
N LEU A 130 -6.83 -5.44 3.95
CA LEU A 130 -8.13 -4.78 4.07
C LEU A 130 -9.32 -5.74 4.26
N VAL A 131 -9.31 -6.91 3.60
CA VAL A 131 -10.47 -7.81 3.49
C VAL A 131 -10.38 -8.99 4.44
N VAL A 132 -9.28 -9.75 4.42
CA VAL A 132 -9.18 -11.04 5.15
C VAL A 132 -9.11 -10.78 6.65
N ARG A 133 -8.34 -9.79 7.07
CA ARG A 133 -8.17 -9.46 8.48
C ARG A 133 -9.33 -8.65 9.08
N ARG A 134 -10.29 -8.26 8.24
CA ARG A 134 -11.59 -7.71 8.66
C ARG A 134 -12.48 -8.79 9.28
N VAL A 135 -12.30 -10.07 8.93
CA VAL A 135 -13.15 -11.17 9.42
C VAL A 135 -12.76 -11.58 10.84
N GLU A 136 -11.49 -11.47 11.21
CA GLU A 136 -10.98 -11.86 12.54
C GLU A 136 -11.20 -10.78 13.63
N ALA A 137 -11.55 -9.55 13.27
CA ALA A 137 -11.81 -8.46 14.23
C ALA A 137 -13.26 -8.43 14.78
N PHE A 138 -14.13 -9.36 14.34
CA PHE A 138 -15.53 -9.47 14.76
C PHE A 138 -15.87 -10.79 15.49
N THR A 139 -14.86 -11.54 15.92
CA THR A 139 -14.99 -12.76 16.75
C THR A 139 -14.24 -12.59 18.05
#